data_AF-A0A914KX77-F1
#
_entry.id   AF-A0A914KX77-F1
#
_cell.length_a   1.000
_cell.length_b   1.000
_cell.length_c   1.000
_cell.angle_alpha   90.00
_cell.angle_beta   90.00
_cell.angle_gamma   90.00
#
_symmetry.space_group_name_H-M   'P 1'
#
loop_
_entity.id
_entity.type
_entity.pdbx_description
1 polymer ?
#
loop_
_entity_poly.entity_id
_entity_poly.type
_entity_poly.pdbx_seq_one_letter_code
_entity_poly.pdbx_strand_id
1 'polypeptide(L)'
;MNIEIKTKRDKNKLHHNGFLYVFQKLNSDGDIRFWRCEQFNTNGVNCHGRLHTTLDDIVLKTVGQHNCNNSAVNVYTQHIVTSIKRKAEETMDTPAAIRTRVLQQVPTPILANLPSKNAMKKVVKRVRKEIEAPPPIPPSIQELQIPEAYRRYKRNLGEDEQYLLFDSGMYDGQQRLALTTSISRT
;
A
#
# COMPACT_ATOMS: atom_id res chain seq x y z
N MET A 1 0.96 -2.51 -19.36
CA MET A 1 0.61 -1.70 -18.17
C MET A 1 1.83 -1.64 -17.27
N ASN A 2 2.48 -0.48 -17.18
CA ASN A 2 3.53 -0.26 -16.18
C ASN A 2 2.83 0.00 -14.85
N ILE A 3 2.53 -1.08 -14.12
CA ILE A 3 2.01 -0.97 -12.76
C ILE A 3 3.19 -0.63 -11.87
N GLU A 4 3.19 0.58 -11.32
CA GLU A 4 4.19 1.01 -10.34
C GLU A 4 4.24 0.00 -9.18
N ILE A 5 5.43 -0.49 -8.84
CA ILE A 5 5.63 -1.38 -7.69
C ILE A 5 6.37 -0.59 -6.63
N LYS A 6 5.88 -0.58 -5.39
CA LYS A 6 6.55 0.12 -4.28
C LYS A 6 7.06 -0.87 -3.23
N THR A 7 8.21 -0.56 -2.64
CA THR A 7 8.76 -1.31 -1.50
C THR A 7 7.92 -1.16 -0.23
N LYS A 8 8.20 -1.97 0.80
CA LYS A 8 7.61 -1.80 2.14
C LYS A 8 7.88 -0.42 2.77
N ARG A 9 8.88 0.34 2.31
CA ARG A 9 9.21 1.70 2.79
C ARG A 9 8.94 2.76 1.73
N ASP A 10 7.99 2.47 0.85
CA ASP A 10 7.50 3.33 -0.22
C ASP A 10 8.52 3.85 -1.25
N LYS A 11 9.71 3.24 -1.29
CA LYS A 11 10.64 3.45 -2.41
C LYS A 11 10.13 2.77 -3.68
N ASN A 12 10.33 3.42 -4.82
CA ASN A 12 9.97 2.88 -6.12
C ASN A 12 10.77 1.63 -6.46
N LYS A 13 10.09 0.69 -7.12
CA LYS A 13 10.71 -0.46 -7.75
C LYS A 13 10.44 -0.46 -9.24
N LEU A 14 11.41 -0.97 -9.98
CA LEU A 14 11.31 -1.19 -11.41
C LEU A 14 11.43 -2.68 -11.71
N HIS A 15 10.55 -3.19 -12.57
CA HIS A 15 10.61 -4.54 -13.09
C HIS A 15 11.37 -4.54 -14.43
N HIS A 16 12.40 -5.38 -14.55
CA HIS A 16 13.11 -5.59 -15.81
C HIS A 16 13.66 -7.02 -15.89
N ASN A 17 13.38 -7.72 -16.99
CA ASN A 17 13.82 -9.09 -17.28
C ASN A 17 13.55 -10.10 -16.15
N GLY A 18 12.39 -10.01 -15.50
CA GLY A 18 11.98 -10.91 -14.41
C GLY A 18 12.66 -10.63 -13.06
N PHE A 19 13.46 -9.57 -12.96
CA PHE A 19 14.05 -9.08 -11.72
C PHE A 19 13.33 -7.80 -11.26
N LEU A 20 13.37 -7.58 -9.96
CA LEU A 20 12.92 -6.33 -9.34
C LEU A 20 14.12 -5.54 -8.84
N TYR A 21 14.13 -4.26 -9.17
CA TYR A 21 15.15 -3.33 -8.73
C TYR A 21 14.50 -2.27 -7.84
N VAL A 22 15.22 -1.82 -6.81
CA VAL A 22 14.83 -0.77 -5.88
C VAL A 22 15.63 0.48 -6.22
N PHE A 23 14.96 1.64 -6.28
CA PHE A 23 15.63 2.91 -6.52
C PHE A 23 16.69 3.19 -5.44
N GLN A 24 17.89 3.58 -5.88
CA GLN A 24 18.99 3.93 -5.00
C GLN A 24 19.22 5.44 -4.96
N LYS A 25 19.55 6.04 -6.11
CA LYS A 25 19.86 7.48 -6.25
C LYS A 25 19.90 7.91 -7.72
N LEU A 26 19.97 9.21 -7.96
CA LEU A 26 20.30 9.78 -9.28
C LEU A 26 21.83 9.89 -9.46
N ASN A 27 22.27 10.10 -10.70
CA ASN A 27 23.61 10.60 -10.99
C ASN A 27 23.75 12.08 -10.61
N SER A 28 24.96 12.61 -10.74
CA SER A 28 25.28 14.01 -10.42
C SER A 28 24.45 15.00 -11.23
N ASP A 29 24.19 14.70 -12.51
CA ASP A 29 23.46 15.57 -13.43
C ASP A 29 21.93 15.46 -13.30
N GLY A 30 21.45 14.44 -12.56
CA GLY A 30 20.04 14.26 -12.25
C GLY A 30 19.18 13.62 -13.33
N ASP A 31 19.75 13.17 -14.44
CA ASP A 31 19.06 12.59 -15.61
C ASP A 31 19.06 11.04 -15.64
N ILE A 32 19.92 10.41 -14.84
CA ILE A 32 20.04 8.94 -14.77
C ILE A 32 19.65 8.43 -13.39
N ARG A 33 18.74 7.46 -13.34
CA ARG A 33 18.37 6.72 -12.12
C ARG A 33 19.23 5.48 -11.98
N PHE A 34 19.85 5.32 -10.81
CA PHE A 34 20.54 4.10 -10.41
C PHE A 34 19.65 3.24 -9.52
N TRP A 35 19.57 1.97 -9.90
CA TRP A 35 18.76 0.97 -9.23
C TRP A 35 19.62 -0.22 -8.83
N ARG A 36 19.21 -0.87 -7.75
CA ARG A 36 19.85 -2.09 -7.23
C ARG A 36 18.87 -3.23 -7.13
N CYS A 37 19.33 -4.46 -7.33
CA CYS A 37 18.49 -5.64 -7.14
C CYS A 37 17.81 -5.62 -5.77
N GLU A 38 16.54 -6.02 -5.70
CA GLU A 38 15.81 -6.15 -4.43
C GLU A 38 16.52 -7.09 -3.45
N GLN A 39 17.22 -8.11 -3.95
CA GLN A 39 17.96 -9.08 -3.15
C GLN A 39 19.37 -8.61 -2.73
N PHE A 40 19.73 -7.35 -2.98
CA PHE A 40 21.07 -6.83 -2.66
C PHE A 40 21.41 -6.88 -1.17
N ASN A 41 20.43 -6.67 -0.30
CA ASN A 41 20.61 -6.71 1.16
C ASN A 41 19.99 -7.97 1.80
N THR A 42 19.71 -9.01 1.00
CA THR A 42 19.14 -10.25 1.53
C THR A 42 20.27 -11.16 1.98
N ASN A 43 20.28 -11.48 3.28
CA ASN A 43 21.24 -12.40 3.88
C ASN A 43 21.30 -13.72 3.08
N GLY A 44 22.51 -14.17 2.76
CA GLY A 44 22.75 -15.39 1.99
C GLY A 44 22.71 -15.24 0.47
N VAL A 45 22.18 -14.13 -0.05
CA VAL A 45 22.16 -13.84 -1.51
C VAL A 45 23.07 -12.68 -1.84
N ASN A 46 22.89 -11.52 -1.19
CA ASN A 46 23.68 -10.30 -1.42
C ASN A 46 23.85 -9.97 -2.93
N CYS A 47 22.75 -9.85 -3.67
CA CYS A 47 22.81 -9.75 -5.13
C CYS A 47 23.35 -8.42 -5.66
N HIS A 48 24.42 -8.48 -6.44
CA HIS A 48 25.12 -7.32 -7.01
C HIS A 48 24.51 -6.76 -8.29
N GLY A 49 23.39 -7.30 -8.79
CA GLY A 49 22.70 -6.77 -9.96
C GLY A 49 22.33 -5.29 -9.80
N ARG A 50 22.58 -4.49 -10.84
CA ARG A 50 22.29 -3.06 -10.94
C ARG A 50 21.64 -2.75 -12.28
N LEU A 51 20.81 -1.72 -12.29
CA LEU A 51 20.13 -1.23 -13.48
C LEU A 51 20.21 0.29 -13.51
N HIS A 52 20.41 0.84 -14.69
CA HIS A 52 20.49 2.28 -14.91
C HIS A 52 19.41 2.65 -15.93
N THR A 53 18.62 3.66 -15.63
CA THR A 53 17.56 4.13 -16.52
C THR A 53 17.59 5.63 -16.69
N THR A 54 16.91 6.13 -17.71
CA THR A 54 16.51 7.55 -17.78
C THR A 54 15.47 7.87 -16.70
N LEU A 55 15.08 9.14 -16.61
CA LEU A 55 13.95 9.58 -15.77
C LEU A 55 12.60 8.98 -16.21
N ASP A 56 12.48 8.59 -17.47
CA ASP A 56 11.29 7.93 -18.04
C ASP A 56 11.35 6.40 -17.95
N ASP A 57 12.22 5.88 -17.08
CA ASP A 57 12.44 4.45 -16.84
C ASP A 57 12.86 3.64 -18.08
N ILE A 58 13.42 4.31 -19.10
CA ILE A 58 14.03 3.65 -20.26
C ILE A 58 15.37 3.06 -19.83
N VAL A 59 15.55 1.75 -20.05
CA VAL A 59 16.77 1.05 -19.64
C VAL A 59 17.96 1.48 -20.50
N LEU A 60 18.97 2.03 -19.84
CA LEU A 60 20.24 2.45 -20.46
C LEU A 60 21.28 1.33 -20.38
N LYS A 61 21.43 0.72 -19.20
CA LYS A 61 22.36 -0.40 -18.99
C LYS A 61 22.01 -1.25 -17.78
N THR A 62 22.37 -2.53 -17.88
CA THR A 62 22.39 -3.48 -16.76
C THR A 62 23.85 -3.72 -16.36
N VAL A 63 24.16 -3.62 -15.07
CA VAL A 63 25.52 -3.70 -14.54
C VAL A 63 25.59 -4.75 -13.43
N GLY A 64 26.66 -5.53 -13.40
CA GLY A 64 26.83 -6.60 -12.41
C GLY A 64 25.99 -7.84 -12.71
N GLN A 65 26.52 -9.00 -12.37
CA GLN A 65 25.82 -10.27 -12.56
C GLN A 65 24.85 -10.54 -11.41
N HIS A 66 23.67 -11.04 -11.74
CA HIS A 66 22.75 -11.56 -10.73
C HIS A 66 23.25 -12.91 -10.22
N ASN A 67 23.30 -13.05 -8.90
CA ASN A 67 23.46 -14.33 -8.22
C ASN A 67 22.14 -14.84 -7.63
N CYS A 68 21.05 -14.09 -7.84
CA CYS A 68 19.69 -14.47 -7.48
C CYS A 68 18.92 -14.93 -8.71
N ASN A 69 17.88 -15.73 -8.51
CA ASN A 69 17.01 -16.16 -9.60
C ASN A 69 15.99 -15.07 -9.94
N ASN A 70 15.64 -14.95 -11.22
CA ASN A 70 14.45 -14.22 -11.61
C ASN A 70 13.20 -14.94 -11.08
N SER A 71 12.13 -14.19 -10.86
CA SER A 71 10.90 -14.77 -10.32
C SER A 71 9.69 -13.97 -10.77
N ALA A 72 9.04 -14.44 -11.85
CA ALA A 72 7.77 -13.89 -12.29
C ALA A 72 6.74 -13.92 -11.15
N VAL A 73 6.72 -15.01 -10.38
CA VAL A 73 5.84 -15.16 -9.20
C VAL A 73 6.08 -14.03 -8.19
N ASN A 74 7.33 -13.70 -7.86
CA ASN A 74 7.62 -12.59 -6.96
C ASN A 74 7.17 -11.24 -7.55
N VAL A 75 7.41 -11.01 -8.84
CA VAL A 75 6.93 -9.78 -9.53
C VAL A 75 5.42 -9.64 -9.38
N TYR A 76 4.65 -10.69 -9.69
CA TYR A 76 3.20 -10.71 -9.52
C TYR A 76 2.77 -10.50 -8.06
N THR A 77 3.44 -11.15 -7.10
CA THR A 77 3.17 -10.94 -5.67
C THR A 77 3.35 -9.47 -5.26
N GLN A 78 4.39 -8.80 -5.75
CA GLN A 78 4.62 -7.39 -5.43
C GLN A 78 3.58 -6.46 -6.07
N HIS A 79 3.07 -6.77 -7.27
CA HIS A 79 1.93 -6.06 -7.85
C HIS A 79 0.66 -6.20 -7.02
N ILE A 80 0.40 -7.39 -6.47
CA ILE A 80 -0.74 -7.65 -5.60
C ILE A 80 -0.62 -6.85 -4.30
N VAL A 81 0.55 -6.84 -3.66
CA VAL A 81 0.79 -6.04 -2.45
C VAL A 81 0.64 -4.54 -2.75
N THR A 82 1.10 -4.08 -3.91
CA THR A 82 0.94 -2.67 -4.31
C THR A 82 -0.53 -2.32 -4.57
N SER A 83 -1.29 -3.23 -5.18
CA SER A 83 -2.75 -3.08 -5.32
C SER A 83 -3.47 -3.00 -3.97
N ILE A 84 -3.03 -3.77 -2.97
CA ILE A 84 -3.57 -3.69 -1.61
C ILE A 84 -3.26 -2.34 -0.98
N LYS A 85 -2.04 -1.82 -1.13
CA LYS A 85 -1.68 -0.49 -0.64
C LYS A 85 -2.55 0.59 -1.28
N ARG A 86 -2.63 0.60 -2.61
CA ARG A 86 -3.44 1.56 -3.37
C ARG A 86 -4.89 1.55 -2.90
N LYS A 87 -5.52 0.38 -2.77
CA LYS A 87 -6.89 0.28 -2.23
C LYS A 87 -7.00 0.76 -0.78
N ALA A 88 -5.95 0.60 0.04
CA ALA A 88 -5.94 1.11 1.40
C ALA A 88 -5.83 2.64 1.47
N GLU A 89 -5.26 3.28 0.44
CA GLU A 89 -5.20 4.73 0.25
C GLU A 89 -6.54 5.28 -0.27
N GLU A 90 -7.16 4.58 -1.22
CA GLU A 90 -8.34 5.05 -1.95
C GLU A 90 -9.68 4.75 -1.25
N THR A 91 -9.76 3.67 -0.45
CA THR A 91 -11.03 3.22 0.14
C THR A 91 -10.91 3.01 1.65
N MET A 92 -12.06 3.09 2.34
CA MET A 92 -12.20 2.80 3.77
C MET A 92 -12.60 1.35 4.07
N ASP A 93 -12.57 0.46 3.06
CA ASP A 93 -12.90 -0.95 3.21
C ASP A 93 -12.12 -1.63 4.35
N THR A 94 -12.69 -2.66 4.97
CA THR A 94 -11.93 -3.43 5.96
C THR A 94 -10.73 -4.14 5.31
N PRO A 95 -9.63 -4.43 6.04
CA PRO A 95 -8.51 -5.21 5.48
C PRO A 95 -8.93 -6.58 4.93
N ALA A 96 -10.03 -7.15 5.43
CA ALA A 96 -10.59 -8.39 4.90
C ALA A 96 -11.26 -8.18 3.54
N ALA A 97 -12.08 -7.14 3.41
CA ALA A 97 -12.74 -6.78 2.15
C ALA A 97 -11.72 -6.42 1.06
N ILE A 98 -10.70 -5.60 1.38
CA ILE A 98 -9.59 -5.29 0.44
C ILE A 98 -8.92 -6.58 -0.03
N ARG A 99 -8.56 -7.46 0.90
CA ARG A 99 -7.93 -8.75 0.56
C ARG A 99 -8.81 -9.55 -0.39
N THR A 100 -10.07 -9.78 -0.06
CA THR A 100 -10.99 -10.54 -0.92
C THR A 100 -11.09 -9.93 -2.31
N ARG A 101 -11.29 -8.61 -2.40
CA ARG A 101 -11.46 -7.90 -3.68
C ARG A 101 -10.19 -7.88 -4.54
N VAL A 102 -9.00 -7.92 -3.93
CA VAL A 102 -7.73 -8.02 -4.69
C VAL A 102 -7.48 -9.47 -5.13
N LEU A 103 -7.78 -10.45 -4.27
CA LEU A 103 -7.46 -11.85 -4.55
C LEU A 103 -8.46 -12.55 -5.46
N GLN A 104 -9.65 -12.00 -5.67
CA GLN A 104 -10.69 -12.55 -6.56
C GLN A 104 -10.18 -12.87 -7.98
N GLN A 105 -9.18 -12.12 -8.47
CA GLN A 105 -8.63 -12.28 -9.84
C GLN A 105 -7.22 -12.89 -9.85
N VAL A 106 -6.75 -13.44 -8.73
CA VAL A 106 -5.37 -13.94 -8.59
C VAL A 106 -5.33 -15.45 -8.86
N PRO A 107 -4.46 -15.94 -9.78
CA PRO A 107 -4.29 -17.36 -10.02
C PRO A 107 -3.80 -18.14 -8.79
N THR A 108 -4.31 -19.36 -8.60
CA THR A 108 -3.98 -20.23 -7.45
C THR A 108 -2.48 -20.42 -7.19
N PRO A 109 -1.59 -20.62 -8.19
CA PRO A 109 -0.16 -20.78 -7.94
C PRO A 109 0.50 -19.57 -7.29
N ILE A 110 -0.04 -18.37 -7.54
CA ILE A 110 0.47 -17.12 -6.97
C ILE A 110 0.03 -16.98 -5.51
N LEU A 111 -1.17 -17.49 -5.15
CA LEU A 111 -1.72 -17.40 -3.79
C LEU A 111 -0.78 -18.02 -2.74
N ALA A 112 -0.10 -19.12 -3.08
CA ALA A 112 0.86 -19.79 -2.19
C ALA A 112 2.08 -18.91 -1.85
N ASN A 113 2.41 -17.95 -2.71
CA ASN A 113 3.57 -17.06 -2.57
C ASN A 113 3.20 -15.70 -1.96
N LEU A 114 1.94 -15.48 -1.62
CA LEU A 114 1.49 -14.23 -1.03
C LEU A 114 1.92 -14.11 0.43
N PRO A 115 2.10 -12.87 0.93
CA PRO A 115 2.24 -12.63 2.35
C PRO A 115 1.02 -13.16 3.11
N SER A 116 1.22 -13.53 4.39
CA SER A 116 0.11 -14.02 5.22
C SER A 116 -1.02 -12.99 5.37
N LYS A 117 -2.23 -13.47 5.68
CA LYS A 117 -3.41 -12.63 5.99
C LYS A 117 -3.07 -11.53 7.01
N ASN A 118 -2.30 -11.88 8.04
CA ASN A 118 -1.89 -10.93 9.08
C ASN A 118 -0.87 -9.92 8.57
N ALA A 119 0.06 -10.32 7.71
CA ALA A 119 1.01 -9.41 7.08
C ALA A 119 0.29 -8.39 6.20
N MET A 120 -0.65 -8.83 5.35
CA MET A 120 -1.45 -7.93 4.50
C MET A 120 -2.33 -6.98 5.34
N LYS A 121 -2.92 -7.47 6.45
CA LYS A 121 -3.66 -6.61 7.39
C LYS A 121 -2.77 -5.51 7.98
N LYS A 122 -1.51 -5.83 8.32
CA LYS A 122 -0.53 -4.84 8.81
C LYS A 122 -0.17 -3.81 7.74
N VAL A 123 -0.07 -4.21 6.47
CA VAL A 123 0.16 -3.28 5.35
C VAL A 123 -0.96 -2.24 5.28
N VAL A 124 -2.23 -2.67 5.25
CA VAL A 124 -3.39 -1.76 5.21
C VAL A 124 -3.37 -0.79 6.39
N LYS A 125 -3.18 -1.30 7.62
CA LYS A 125 -3.12 -0.45 8.81
C LYS A 125 -2.01 0.60 8.76
N ARG A 126 -0.84 0.23 8.24
CA ARG A 126 0.30 1.12 8.16
C ARG A 126 0.05 2.26 7.18
N VAL A 127 -0.43 1.93 5.97
CA VAL A 127 -0.77 2.91 4.94
C VAL A 127 -1.78 3.93 5.49
N ARG A 128 -2.87 3.46 6.11
CA ARG A 128 -3.86 4.35 6.71
C ARG A 128 -3.31 5.20 7.84
N LYS A 129 -2.47 4.64 8.71
CA LYS A 129 -1.82 5.41 9.78
C LYS A 129 -0.94 6.55 9.23
N GLU A 130 -0.26 6.31 8.11
CA GLU A 130 0.61 7.31 7.46
C GLU A 130 -0.22 8.43 6.79
N ILE A 131 -1.43 8.15 6.28
CA ILE A 131 -2.31 9.12 5.61
C ILE A 131 -3.22 9.86 6.59
N GLU A 132 -3.95 9.12 7.41
CA GLU A 132 -5.01 9.66 8.26
C GLU A 132 -4.46 10.42 9.47
N ALA A 133 -3.21 10.15 9.87
CA ALA A 133 -2.55 10.73 11.04
C ALA A 133 -3.55 10.90 12.21
N PRO A 134 -4.11 9.78 12.73
CA PRO A 134 -5.29 9.82 13.58
C PRO A 134 -5.07 10.74 14.77
N PRO A 135 -6.07 11.56 15.15
CA PRO A 135 -5.93 12.50 16.24
C PRO A 135 -5.58 11.76 17.54
N PRO A 136 -4.85 12.41 18.47
CA PRO A 136 -4.56 11.81 19.76
C PRO A 136 -5.85 11.39 20.47
N ILE A 137 -5.77 10.32 21.24
CA ILE A 137 -6.89 9.86 22.06
C ILE A 137 -7.26 11.02 23.00
N PRO A 138 -8.50 11.52 22.97
CA PRO A 138 -8.90 12.60 23.86
C PRO A 138 -8.84 12.11 25.32
N PRO A 139 -8.39 12.95 26.27
CA PRO A 139 -8.21 12.56 27.66
C PRO A 139 -9.54 12.35 28.40
N SER A 140 -10.64 12.87 27.86
CA SER A 140 -11.99 12.73 28.40
C SER A 140 -13.03 12.69 27.27
N ILE A 141 -14.23 12.20 27.59
CA ILE A 141 -15.37 12.23 26.65
C ILE A 141 -15.76 13.68 26.31
N GLN A 142 -15.53 14.63 27.23
CA GLN A 142 -15.86 16.04 27.03
C GLN A 142 -15.06 16.67 25.88
N GLU A 143 -13.85 16.17 25.64
CA GLU A 143 -12.95 16.63 24.59
C GLU A 143 -13.09 15.83 23.29
N LEU A 144 -13.99 14.83 23.24
CA LEU A 144 -14.22 14.04 22.04
C LEU A 144 -14.94 14.87 20.97
N GLN A 145 -14.17 15.34 19.99
CA GLN A 145 -14.69 16.00 18.79
C GLN A 145 -14.45 15.10 17.58
N ILE A 146 -15.51 14.66 16.90
CA ILE A 146 -15.40 13.84 15.68
C ILE A 146 -15.12 14.76 14.48
N PRO A 147 -13.91 14.71 13.89
CA PRO A 147 -13.58 15.56 12.75
C PRO A 147 -14.45 15.21 11.54
N GLU A 148 -14.67 16.18 10.64
CA GLU A 148 -15.53 15.98 9.46
C GLU A 148 -15.09 14.79 8.59
N ALA A 149 -13.78 14.55 8.48
CA ALA A 149 -13.22 13.42 7.76
C ALA A 149 -13.70 12.05 8.30
N TYR A 150 -14.09 11.98 9.57
CA TYR A 150 -14.64 10.79 10.23
C TYR A 150 -16.18 10.79 10.26
N ARG A 151 -16.86 11.71 9.59
CA ARG A 151 -18.33 11.72 9.46
C ARG A 151 -18.81 11.08 8.17
N ARG A 152 -17.90 10.89 7.22
CA ARG A 152 -18.14 10.37 5.87
C ARG A 152 -17.32 9.10 5.64
N TYR A 153 -17.86 8.19 4.84
CA TYR A 153 -17.24 6.94 4.45
C TYR A 153 -16.96 6.94 2.94
N LYS A 154 -15.72 6.67 2.56
CA LYS A 154 -15.30 6.57 1.15
C LYS A 154 -15.32 5.13 0.70
N ARG A 155 -16.34 4.77 -0.08
CA ARG A 155 -16.46 3.41 -0.63
C ARG A 155 -15.66 3.24 -1.91
N ASN A 156 -15.77 4.21 -2.80
CA ASN A 156 -15.07 4.27 -4.08
C ASN A 156 -14.39 5.64 -4.22
N LEU A 157 -13.47 5.74 -5.19
CA LEU A 157 -12.77 6.98 -5.48
C LEU A 157 -13.77 8.05 -5.94
N GLY A 158 -13.92 9.13 -5.15
CA GLY A 158 -14.82 10.25 -5.45
C GLY A 158 -16.26 10.07 -4.94
N GLU A 159 -16.59 8.96 -4.27
CA GLU A 159 -17.91 8.71 -3.69
C GLU A 159 -17.82 8.69 -2.15
N ASP A 160 -18.33 9.75 -1.53
CA ASP A 160 -18.38 9.91 -0.07
C ASP A 160 -19.83 9.74 0.42
N GLU A 161 -20.08 8.77 1.29
CA GLU A 161 -21.37 8.53 1.94
C GLU A 161 -21.35 9.06 3.39
N GLN A 162 -22.33 9.86 3.80
CA GLN A 162 -22.44 10.27 5.20
C GLN A 162 -22.94 9.09 6.04
N TYR A 163 -22.16 8.68 7.05
CA TYR A 163 -22.55 7.59 7.94
C TYR A 163 -22.85 8.04 9.36
N LEU A 164 -22.23 9.14 9.84
CA LEU A 164 -22.64 9.81 11.07
C LEU A 164 -23.86 10.69 10.77
N LEU A 165 -25.04 10.22 11.16
CA LEU A 165 -26.31 10.91 10.93
C LEU A 165 -26.56 12.01 11.95
N PHE A 166 -26.19 11.75 13.21
CA PHE A 166 -26.44 12.66 14.31
C PHE A 166 -25.37 12.54 15.39
N ASP A 167 -24.98 13.67 15.96
CA ASP A 167 -24.13 13.79 17.14
C ASP A 167 -24.82 14.75 18.10
N SER A 168 -25.25 14.25 19.27
CA SER A 168 -25.94 15.07 20.28
C SER A 168 -25.05 16.13 20.92
N GLY A 169 -23.74 16.06 20.70
CA GLY A 169 -22.77 16.70 21.58
C GLY A 169 -22.85 16.14 23.00
N MET A 170 -22.12 16.77 23.91
CA MET A 170 -22.14 16.40 25.33
C MET A 170 -23.37 16.98 26.02
N TYR A 171 -24.17 16.09 26.60
CA TYR A 171 -25.31 16.44 27.43
C TYR A 171 -25.39 15.48 28.61
N ASP A 172 -25.42 16.00 29.83
CA ASP A 172 -25.51 15.23 31.07
C ASP A 172 -24.43 14.13 31.21
N GLY A 173 -23.18 14.47 30.85
CA GLY A 173 -22.06 13.52 30.88
C GLY A 173 -22.12 12.42 29.81
N GLN A 174 -23.09 12.45 28.89
CA GLN A 174 -23.25 11.49 27.81
C GLN A 174 -23.15 12.17 26.44
N GLN A 175 -22.62 11.44 25.46
CA GLN A 175 -22.69 11.80 24.04
C GLN A 175 -23.33 10.65 23.28
N ARG A 176 -24.36 10.94 22.48
CA ARG A 176 -25.10 9.97 21.68
C ARG A 176 -24.81 10.22 20.21
N LEU A 177 -24.35 9.17 19.53
CA LEU A 177 -24.06 9.17 18.10
C LEU A 177 -25.07 8.26 17.40
N ALA A 178 -25.75 8.77 16.37
CA ALA A 178 -26.55 7.95 15.48
C ALA A 178 -25.74 7.67 14.21
N LEU A 179 -25.47 6.39 13.95
CA LEU A 179 -24.73 5.93 12.79
C LEU A 179 -25.66 5.13 11.88
N THR A 180 -25.55 5.33 10.57
CA THR A 180 -26.13 4.40 9.59
C THR A 180 -25.10 3.33 9.20
N THR A 181 -25.59 2.13 8.94
CA THR A 181 -24.77 1.06 8.36
C THR A 181 -25.29 0.81 6.95
N SER A 182 -24.56 1.26 5.93
CA SER A 182 -24.78 0.79 4.56
C SER A 182 -24.25 -0.65 4.45
N ILE A 183 -25.00 -1.61 5.01
CA ILE A 183 -24.76 -3.04 4.72
C ILE A 183 -25.28 -3.31 3.31
N SER A 184 -24.55 -2.86 2.29
CA SER A 184 -24.70 -3.44 0.96
C SER A 184 -24.09 -4.84 1.01
N ARG A 185 -24.91 -5.85 1.36
CA ARG A 185 -24.59 -7.25 1.06
C ARG A 185 -24.50 -7.38 -0.46
N THR A 186 -23.29 -7.54 -0.96
CA THR A 186 -22.99 -8.12 -2.28
C THR A 186 -21.80 -9.03 -2.11
#